data_AF-A0A1Z4UYN3-F1
#
_entry.id   AF-A0A1Z4UYN3-F1
#
_cell.length_a   1.000
_cell.length_b   1.000
_cell.length_c   1.000
_cell.angle_alpha   90.00
_cell.angle_beta   90.00
_cell.angle_gamma   90.00
#
_symmetry.space_group_name_H-M   'P 1'
#
loop_
_entity.id
_entity.type
_entity.pdbx_description
1 polymer ?
#
loop_
_entity_poly.entity_id
_entity_poly.type
_entity_poly.pdbx_seq_one_letter_code
_entity_poly.pdbx_strand_id
1 'polypeptide(L)'
;MINELPMLTKLHLKSFELSDYLVQQIFRGLEVMQTISGFKEYSVADVRDSVEAKLSNPKTKPESRQKLQKVLDWINGDSNVIKVDFLKNLPPAKRLEVLSERIDELEKKEELLSLKTDKLITKANKALKK
;
A
#
# COMPACT_ATOMS: atom_id res chain seq x y z
N MET A 1 3.28 -6.97 -16.22
CA MET A 1 3.94 -7.96 -15.33
C MET A 1 3.36 -7.75 -13.95
N ILE A 2 2.62 -8.74 -13.46
CA ILE A 2 2.01 -8.74 -12.14
C ILE A 2 3.16 -8.98 -11.16
N ASN A 3 3.44 -8.03 -10.27
CA ASN A 3 4.34 -8.28 -9.14
C ASN A 3 3.61 -9.23 -8.19
N GLU A 4 3.67 -10.52 -8.46
CA GLU A 4 3.38 -11.54 -7.48
C GLU A 4 4.50 -11.49 -6.44
N LEU A 5 4.36 -10.61 -5.44
CA LEU A 5 5.08 -10.80 -4.19
C LEU A 5 4.48 -12.05 -3.56
N PRO A 6 5.17 -13.20 -3.47
CA PRO A 6 4.61 -14.40 -2.84
C PRO A 6 4.50 -14.23 -1.32
N MET A 7 5.23 -13.27 -0.75
CA MET A 7 5.33 -13.05 0.68
C MET A 7 5.37 -11.57 1.05
N LEU A 8 4.87 -11.27 2.25
CA LEU A 8 4.79 -9.93 2.80
C LEU A 8 5.46 -9.82 4.17
N THR A 9 6.05 -8.66 4.44
CA THR A 9 6.55 -8.29 5.75
C THR A 9 5.64 -7.26 6.41
N LYS A 10 5.79 -7.08 7.72
CA LYS A 10 5.13 -5.98 8.45
C LYS A 10 5.48 -4.61 7.89
N LEU A 11 6.66 -4.44 7.28
CA LEU A 11 7.08 -3.18 6.68
C LEU A 11 6.22 -2.79 5.48
N HIS A 12 5.80 -3.77 4.67
CA HIS A 12 4.89 -3.51 3.56
C HIS A 12 3.57 -2.92 4.04
N LEU A 13 3.00 -3.40 5.14
CA LEU A 13 1.76 -2.84 5.68
C LEU A 13 1.96 -1.47 6.35
N LYS A 14 3.14 -1.22 6.92
CA LYS A 14 3.50 0.09 7.49
C LYS A 14 3.61 1.19 6.44
N SER A 15 3.97 0.86 5.19
CA SER A 15 4.05 1.85 4.11
C SER A 15 2.69 2.48 3.77
N PHE A 16 1.58 1.81 4.13
CA PHE A 16 0.21 2.32 4.01
C PHE A 16 -0.24 3.14 5.22
N GLU A 17 0.69 3.58 6.06
CA GLU A 17 0.44 4.40 7.25
C GLU A 17 -0.54 3.74 8.25
N LEU A 18 -0.57 2.41 8.29
CA LEU A 18 -1.28 1.66 9.32
C LEU A 18 -0.57 1.84 10.67
N SER A 19 -1.34 1.94 11.74
CA SER A 19 -0.76 2.00 13.09
C SER A 19 -0.10 0.68 13.46
N ASP A 20 0.93 0.72 14.30
CA ASP A 20 1.63 -0.48 14.77
C ASP A 20 0.69 -1.49 15.41
N TYR A 21 -0.31 -1.02 16.15
CA TYR A 21 -1.35 -1.85 16.73
C TYR A 21 -2.14 -2.61 15.66
N LEU A 22 -2.56 -1.92 14.60
CA LEU A 22 -3.35 -2.54 13.54
C LEU A 22 -2.52 -3.53 12.73
N VAL A 23 -1.26 -3.21 12.45
CA VAL A 23 -0.30 -4.14 11.82
C VAL A 23 -0.13 -5.37 12.70
N GLN A 24 0.09 -5.23 14.01
CA GLN A 24 0.18 -6.37 14.91
C GLN A 24 -1.08 -7.23 14.90
N GLN A 25 -2.27 -6.62 14.83
CA GLN A 25 -3.51 -7.37 14.76
C GLN A 25 -3.69 -8.15 13.46
N ILE A 26 -3.21 -7.64 12.33
CA ILE A 26 -3.29 -8.33 11.03
C ILE A 26 -2.38 -9.55 11.02
N PHE A 27 -1.15 -9.41 11.53
CA PHE A 27 -0.20 -10.52 11.59
C PHE A 27 -0.41 -11.44 12.81
N ARG A 28 -1.50 -11.27 13.56
CA ARG A 28 -1.72 -12.02 14.81
C ARG A 28 -2.22 -13.41 14.48
N GLY A 29 -1.44 -14.42 14.87
CA GLY A 29 -1.80 -15.82 14.63
C GLY A 29 -1.52 -16.30 13.21
N LEU A 30 -0.90 -15.46 12.36
CA LEU A 30 -0.40 -15.91 11.07
C LEU A 30 0.91 -16.67 11.27
N GLU A 31 1.08 -17.77 10.52
CA GLU A 31 2.32 -18.53 10.52
C GLU A 31 3.41 -17.78 9.74
N VAL A 32 4.62 -17.82 10.27
CA VAL A 32 5.79 -17.23 9.62
C VAL A 32 6.28 -18.23 8.59
N MET A 33 6.23 -17.87 7.31
CA MET A 33 6.67 -18.74 6.22
C MET A 33 8.21 -18.84 6.19
N GLN A 34 8.89 -17.70 6.33
CA GLN A 34 10.34 -17.65 6.43
C GLN A 34 10.82 -16.38 7.14
N THR A 35 12.10 -16.35 7.47
CA THR A 35 12.75 -15.15 8.00
C THR A 35 13.96 -14.82 7.13
N ILE A 36 13.90 -13.68 6.44
CA ILE A 36 14.99 -13.18 5.58
C ILE A 36 15.53 -11.89 6.18
N SER A 37 16.85 -11.82 6.39
CA SER A 37 17.53 -10.63 6.90
C SER A 37 16.93 -10.05 8.19
N GLY A 38 16.44 -10.91 9.08
CA GLY A 38 15.79 -10.53 10.34
C GLY A 38 14.31 -10.13 10.21
N PHE A 39 13.73 -10.13 9.00
CA PHE A 39 12.33 -9.86 8.77
C PHE A 39 11.53 -11.15 8.61
N LYS A 40 10.44 -11.24 9.38
CA LYS A 40 9.46 -12.32 9.23
C LYS A 40 8.59 -12.06 8.00
N GLU A 41 8.53 -13.05 7.13
CA GLU A 41 7.71 -13.07 5.94
C GLU A 41 6.51 -13.99 6.13
N TYR A 42 5.38 -13.56 5.61
CA TYR A 42 4.08 -14.21 5.76
C TYR A 42 3.46 -14.37 4.37
N SER A 43 2.64 -15.41 4.21
CA SER A 43 1.89 -15.64 2.98
C SER A 43 0.97 -14.46 2.67
N VAL A 44 0.94 -14.06 1.41
CA VAL A 44 0.02 -12.99 0.95
C VAL A 44 -1.43 -13.39 1.11
N ALA A 45 -1.76 -14.67 0.92
CA ALA A 45 -3.12 -15.18 1.08
C ALA A 45 -3.58 -15.02 2.54
N ASP A 46 -2.76 -15.44 3.50
CA ASP A 46 -3.09 -15.33 4.93
C ASP A 46 -3.23 -13.87 5.38
N VAL A 47 -2.37 -12.99 4.84
CA VAL A 47 -2.46 -11.54 5.11
C VAL A 47 -3.71 -10.95 4.47
N ARG A 48 -4.08 -11.36 3.25
CA ARG A 48 -5.32 -10.94 2.56
C ARG A 48 -6.54 -11.30 3.41
N ASP A 49 -6.65 -12.55 3.81
CA ASP A 49 -7.77 -13.06 4.61
C ASP A 49 -7.88 -12.30 5.94
N SER A 50 -6.75 -12.02 6.59
CA SER A 50 -6.76 -11.23 7.82
C SER A 50 -7.17 -9.78 7.59
N VAL A 51 -6.81 -9.16 6.46
CA VAL A 51 -7.24 -7.79 6.13
C VAL A 51 -8.73 -7.75 5.83
N GLU A 52 -9.26 -8.72 5.08
CA GLU A 52 -10.70 -8.85 4.80
C GLU A 52 -11.50 -9.05 6.09
N ALA A 53 -11.02 -9.91 6.99
CA ALA A 53 -11.65 -10.09 8.30
C ALA A 53 -11.70 -8.79 9.12
N LYS A 54 -10.69 -7.91 8.99
CA LYS A 54 -10.69 -6.58 9.62
C LYS A 54 -11.63 -5.59 8.95
N LEU A 55 -11.75 -5.63 7.62
CA LEU A 55 -12.67 -4.78 6.88
C LEU A 55 -14.14 -5.09 7.20
N SER A 56 -14.46 -6.38 7.29
CA SER A 56 -15.77 -6.92 7.64
C SER A 56 -16.16 -6.65 9.10
N ASN A 57 -15.21 -6.31 9.98
CA ASN A 57 -15.51 -5.97 11.37
C ASN A 57 -16.15 -4.56 11.46
N PRO A 58 -17.38 -4.45 12.01
CA PRO A 58 -18.07 -3.16 12.14
C PRO A 58 -17.38 -2.20 13.12
N LYS A 59 -16.51 -2.69 14.02
CA LYS A 59 -15.77 -1.87 14.99
C LYS A 59 -14.52 -1.19 14.39
N THR A 60 -14.17 -1.51 13.14
CA THR A 60 -13.03 -0.88 12.47
C THR A 60 -13.36 0.57 12.14
N LYS A 61 -12.52 1.50 12.62
CA LYS A 61 -12.71 2.94 12.40
C LYS A 61 -12.71 3.26 10.89
N PRO A 62 -13.50 4.26 10.44
CA PRO A 62 -13.57 4.62 9.02
C PRO A 62 -12.22 4.91 8.38
N GLU A 63 -11.34 5.67 9.06
CA GLU A 63 -9.99 5.98 8.58
C GLU A 63 -9.13 4.71 8.41
N SER A 64 -9.21 3.78 9.37
CA SER A 64 -8.51 2.51 9.28
C SER A 64 -9.07 1.65 8.16
N ARG A 65 -10.39 1.66 7.95
CA ARG A 65 -11.06 0.94 6.86
C ARG A 65 -10.58 1.43 5.49
N GLN A 66 -10.43 2.74 5.29
CA GLN A 66 -9.87 3.29 4.05
C GLN A 66 -8.43 2.84 3.80
N LYS A 67 -7.58 2.83 4.84
CA LYS A 67 -6.18 2.37 4.71
C LYS A 67 -6.10 0.87 4.43
N LEU A 68 -6.93 0.07 5.10
CA LEU A 68 -7.03 -1.38 4.88
C LEU A 68 -7.55 -1.70 3.47
N GLN A 69 -8.49 -0.91 2.94
CA GLN A 69 -8.96 -1.08 1.58
C GLN A 69 -7.82 -0.88 0.56
N LYS A 70 -7.00 0.17 0.73
CA LYS A 70 -5.82 0.39 -0.13
C LYS A 70 -4.82 -0.76 -0.06
N VAL A 71 -4.65 -1.38 1.11
CA VAL A 71 -3.80 -2.56 1.29
C VAL A 71 -4.38 -3.75 0.54
N LEU A 72 -5.70 -3.97 0.63
CA LEU A 72 -6.38 -5.05 -0.07
C LEU A 72 -6.29 -4.87 -1.60
N ASP A 73 -6.55 -3.65 -2.08
CA ASP A 73 -6.44 -3.31 -3.51
C ASP A 73 -5.02 -3.59 -4.01
N TRP A 74 -3.99 -3.18 -3.24
CA TRP A 74 -2.60 -3.47 -3.56
C TRP A 74 -2.28 -4.98 -3.58
N ILE A 75 -2.75 -5.74 -2.58
CA ILE A 75 -2.57 -7.20 -2.48
C ILE A 75 -3.25 -7.93 -3.64
N ASN A 76 -4.38 -7.42 -4.11
CA ASN A 76 -5.13 -8.00 -5.23
C ASN A 76 -4.55 -7.59 -6.59
N GLY A 77 -3.57 -6.69 -6.61
CA GLY A 77 -3.10 -6.09 -7.86
C GLY A 77 -4.16 -5.22 -8.52
N ASP A 78 -5.22 -4.85 -7.78
CA ASP A 78 -6.19 -3.85 -8.17
C ASP A 78 -5.46 -2.51 -8.17
N SER A 79 -4.85 -2.21 -9.32
CA SER A 79 -4.17 -0.96 -9.52
C SER A 79 -5.16 0.18 -9.28
N ASN A 80 -4.69 1.26 -8.66
CA ASN A 80 -5.34 2.59 -8.65
C ASN A 80 -5.62 3.15 -10.06
N VAL A 81 -5.43 2.35 -11.11
CA VAL A 81 -6.02 2.50 -12.43
C VAL A 81 -7.52 2.62 -12.21
N ILE A 82 -7.99 3.86 -12.38
CA ILE A 82 -9.39 4.25 -12.54
C ILE A 82 -10.20 3.05 -13.02
N LYS A 83 -11.17 2.58 -12.21
CA LYS A 83 -12.07 1.48 -12.60
C LYS A 83 -12.40 1.68 -14.08
N VAL A 84 -11.93 0.78 -14.95
CA VAL A 84 -12.01 0.97 -16.40
C VAL A 84 -13.47 1.24 -16.81
N ASP A 85 -14.42 0.73 -16.03
CA ASP A 85 -15.86 0.98 -16.17
C ASP A 85 -16.30 2.44 -15.97
N PHE A 86 -15.63 3.22 -15.11
CA PHE A 86 -15.88 4.66 -14.98
C PHE A 86 -15.47 5.42 -16.25
N LEU A 87 -14.30 5.11 -16.83
CA LEU A 87 -13.86 5.75 -18.08
C LEU A 87 -14.71 5.33 -19.26
N LYS A 88 -15.15 4.06 -19.34
CA LYS A 88 -16.03 3.56 -20.41
C LYS A 88 -17.31 4.39 -20.56
N ASN A 89 -17.87 4.89 -19.46
CA ASN A 89 -19.11 5.67 -19.45
C ASN A 89 -18.90 7.16 -19.75
N LEU A 90 -17.66 7.65 -19.87
CA LEU A 90 -17.36 9.04 -20.19
C LEU A 90 -17.17 9.26 -21.71
N PRO A 91 -17.53 10.45 -22.22
CA PRO A 91 -17.14 10.87 -23.57
C PRO A 91 -15.61 10.93 -23.74
N PRO A 92 -15.06 10.74 -24.95
CA PRO A 92 -13.61 10.71 -25.18
C PRO A 92 -12.83 11.92 -24.63
N ALA A 93 -13.36 13.14 -24.79
CA ALA A 93 -12.73 14.35 -24.27
C ALA A 93 -12.63 14.36 -22.74
N LYS A 94 -13.69 13.91 -22.05
CA LYS A 94 -13.71 13.80 -20.59
C LYS A 94 -12.81 12.69 -20.08
N ARG A 95 -12.61 11.61 -20.84
CA ARG A 95 -11.61 10.58 -20.51
C ARG A 95 -10.20 11.16 -20.52
N LEU A 96 -9.87 11.92 -21.56
CA LEU A 96 -8.56 12.56 -21.70
C LEU A 96 -8.31 13.54 -20.56
N GLU A 97 -9.28 14.39 -20.24
CA GLU A 97 -9.19 15.34 -19.12
C GLU A 97 -8.91 14.63 -17.78
N VAL A 98 -9.70 13.61 -17.44
CA VAL A 98 -9.52 12.81 -16.20
C VAL A 98 -8.16 12.12 -16.17
N LEU A 99 -7.71 11.57 -17.31
CA LEU A 99 -6.41 10.91 -17.39
C LEU A 99 -5.25 11.90 -17.24
N SER A 100 -5.34 13.07 -17.88
CA SER A 100 -4.32 14.12 -17.79
C SER A 100 -4.20 14.68 -16.37
N GLU A 101 -5.32 15.03 -15.73
CA GLU A 101 -5.31 15.47 -14.32
C GLU A 101 -4.67 14.42 -13.42
N ARG A 102 -4.94 13.14 -13.69
CA ARG A 102 -4.38 12.06 -12.90
C ARG A 102 -2.87 11.90 -13.10
N ILE A 103 -2.38 12.09 -14.32
CA ILE A 103 -0.94 12.10 -14.61
C ILE A 103 -0.28 13.23 -13.81
N ASP A 104 -0.80 14.46 -13.89
CA ASP A 104 -0.27 15.61 -13.15
C ASP A 104 -0.24 15.38 -11.63
N GLU A 105 -1.27 14.75 -11.07
CA GLU A 105 -1.31 14.39 -9.65
C GLU A 105 -0.23 13.37 -9.27
N LEU A 106 0.04 12.41 -10.15
CA LEU A 106 1.02 11.35 -9.91
C LEU A 106 2.44 11.90 -10.02
N GLU A 107 2.72 12.75 -11.01
CA GLU A 107 4.01 13.43 -11.17
C GLU A 107 4.34 14.28 -9.93
N LYS A 108 3.38 15.07 -9.43
CA LYS A 108 3.57 15.85 -8.19
C LYS A 108 3.85 14.98 -6.97
N LYS A 109 3.20 13.81 -6.88
CA LYS A 109 3.45 12.87 -5.78
C LYS A 109 4.83 12.23 -5.88
N GLU A 110 5.26 11.89 -7.08
CA GLU A 110 6.60 11.34 -7.34
C GLU A 110 7.67 12.35 -6.95
N GLU A 111 7.55 13.61 -7.37
CA GLU A 111 8.49 14.67 -7.01
C GLU A 111 8.59 14.85 -5.48
N LEU A 112 7.45 14.87 -4.79
CA LEU A 112 7.39 14.96 -3.34
C LEU A 112 8.06 13.76 -2.65
N LEU A 113 7.85 12.55 -3.16
CA LEU A 113 8.46 11.33 -2.64
C LEU A 113 9.98 11.32 -2.87
N SER A 114 10.45 11.78 -4.04
CA SER A 114 11.87 11.93 -4.33
C SER A 114 12.53 12.89 -3.32
N LEU A 115 11.95 14.07 -3.13
CA LEU A 115 12.44 15.06 -2.17
C LEU A 115 12.48 14.54 -0.73
N LYS A 116 11.46 13.76 -0.32
CA LYS A 116 11.44 13.12 1.01
C LYS A 116 12.54 12.07 1.14
N THR A 117 12.76 11.28 0.09
CA THR A 117 13.79 10.24 0.04
C THR A 117 15.19 10.85 0.13
N ASP A 118 15.47 11.90 -0.64
CA ASP A 118 16.76 12.60 -0.60
C ASP A 118 17.07 13.20 0.77
N LYS A 119 16.04 13.78 1.43
CA LYS A 119 16.17 14.28 2.81
C LYS A 119 16.49 13.15 3.80
N LEU A 120 15.87 11.99 3.65
CA LEU A 120 16.12 10.82 4.49
C LEU A 120 17.54 10.27 4.27
N ILE A 121 17.97 10.12 3.02
CA ILE A 121 19.33 9.68 2.66
C ILE A 121 20.37 10.65 3.24
N THR A 122 20.15 11.96 3.08
CA THR A 122 21.05 12.98 3.63
C THR A 122 21.15 12.91 5.16
N LYS A 123 20.03 12.69 5.85
CA LYS A 123 20.01 12.51 7.31
C LYS A 123 20.73 11.23 7.73
N ALA A 124 20.50 10.12 7.04
CA ALA A 124 21.18 8.84 7.31
C ALA A 124 22.70 8.97 7.12
N ASN A 125 23.15 9.59 6.03
CA ASN A 125 24.57 9.83 5.77
C ASN A 125 25.24 10.72 6.82
N LYS A 126 24.52 11.71 7.39
CA LYS A 126 25.03 12.53 8.49
C LYS A 126 25.13 11.76 9.81
N ALA A 127 24.22 10.82 10.07
CA ALA A 127 24.24 9.99 11.27
C ALA A 127 25.36 8.94 11.24
N LEU A 128 25.73 8.44 10.07
CA LEU A 128 26.81 7.45 9.88
C LEU A 128 28.23 8.04 9.88
N LYS A 129 28.38 9.36 9.72
CA LYS A 129 29.67 10.07 9.77
C LYS A 129 30.04 10.59 11.18
N LYS A 130 29.26 10.24 12.21
CA LYS A 130 29.56 10.45 13.63
C LYS A 130 29.93 9.14 14.27
#